data_AF-A0A397JJI3-F1
#
_entry.id   AF-A0A397JJI3-F1
#
_cell.length_a   1.000
_cell.length_b   1.000
_cell.length_c   1.000
_cell.angle_alpha   90.00
_cell.angle_beta   90.00
_cell.angle_gamma   90.00
#
_symmetry.space_group_name_H-M   'P 1'
#
loop_
_entity.id
_entity.type
_entity.pdbx_description
1 polymer ?
#
loop_
_entity_poly.entity_id
_entity_poly.type
_entity_poly.pdbx_seq_one_letter_code
_entity_poly.pdbx_strand_id
1 'polypeptide(L)'
;MSINLFEINNTFSVPDLEEKLKNLDLKNSFDFKNEKQKNKVLETRSEITVIEDNLEKFAERLELKKFTENKDEWKKFYVFANSDFIWPSTMNINERREVFDYIIYPDWDPVGEELARNTIGYRCLLESGTLDKSKGTHILIVHGKLVEYGDDESPEKEEELEEKYPGCFYVPVDERIIEIRKFSINNNNRKKK
;
A
#
# COMPACT_ATOMS: atom_id res chain seq x y z
N MET A 1 33.94 -15.57 -5.96
CA MET A 1 32.99 -15.07 -6.98
C MET A 1 31.87 -14.39 -6.22
N SER A 2 31.82 -13.07 -6.24
CA SER A 2 30.84 -12.27 -5.51
C SER A 2 30.33 -11.20 -6.47
N ILE A 3 29.03 -11.21 -6.72
CA ILE A 3 28.37 -10.25 -7.62
C ILE A 3 27.77 -9.19 -6.71
N ASN A 4 28.27 -7.95 -6.81
CA ASN A 4 27.66 -6.77 -6.22
C ASN A 4 26.39 -6.45 -7.02
N LEU A 5 25.25 -6.32 -6.34
CA LEU A 5 23.98 -5.90 -6.92
C LEU A 5 23.51 -4.63 -6.19
N PHE A 6 24.09 -3.48 -6.57
CA PHE A 6 23.54 -2.17 -6.23
C PHE A 6 23.98 -1.21 -7.33
N GLU A 7 23.08 -0.94 -8.27
CA GLU A 7 22.93 0.34 -9.00
C GLU A 7 21.99 0.11 -10.20
N ILE A 8 20.69 0.27 -9.97
CA ILE A 8 19.79 0.77 -11.02
C ILE A 8 18.80 1.74 -10.35
N ASN A 9 19.26 2.97 -10.13
CA ASN A 9 18.36 4.08 -9.90
C ASN A 9 17.80 4.50 -11.27
N ASN A 10 16.59 4.04 -11.60
CA ASN A 10 15.77 4.71 -12.60
C ASN A 10 14.63 5.40 -11.86
N THR A 11 14.95 6.56 -11.30
CA THR A 11 14.03 7.40 -10.53
C THR A 11 13.07 8.10 -11.49
N PHE A 12 12.00 7.43 -11.89
CA PHE A 12 10.80 8.15 -12.36
C PHE A 12 10.11 8.73 -11.12
N SER A 13 10.15 10.05 -11.01
CA SER A 13 9.54 10.76 -9.89
C SER A 13 8.02 10.55 -9.94
N VAL A 14 7.47 9.94 -8.88
CA VAL A 14 6.02 9.74 -8.63
C VAL A 14 5.14 10.94 -9.03
N PRO A 15 5.51 12.22 -8.76
CA PRO A 15 4.70 13.37 -9.20
C PRO A 15 4.52 13.48 -10.72
N ASP A 16 5.46 13.02 -11.53
CA ASP A 16 5.40 13.09 -13.01
C ASP A 16 4.36 12.10 -13.59
N LEU A 17 4.06 11.02 -12.87
CA LEU A 17 3.04 10.03 -13.23
C LEU A 17 1.63 10.51 -12.90
N GLU A 18 1.44 11.09 -11.71
CA GLU A 18 0.15 11.68 -11.32
C GLU A 18 -0.27 12.85 -12.22
N GLU A 19 0.69 13.71 -12.58
CA GLU A 19 0.43 14.86 -13.46
C GLU A 19 0.06 14.41 -14.88
N LYS A 20 0.70 13.36 -15.40
CA LYS A 20 0.36 12.76 -16.70
C LYS A 20 -1.03 12.13 -16.71
N LEU A 21 -1.44 11.48 -15.62
CA LEU A 21 -2.77 10.88 -15.48
C LEU A 21 -3.87 11.94 -15.33
N LYS A 22 -3.66 13.02 -14.57
CA LYS A 22 -4.63 14.14 -14.44
C LYS A 22 -4.90 14.86 -15.77
N ASN A 23 -3.86 15.01 -16.60
CA ASN A 23 -3.99 15.61 -17.93
C ASN A 23 -4.74 14.72 -18.93
N LEU A 24 -5.00 13.45 -18.60
CA LEU A 24 -5.70 12.48 -19.43
C LEU A 24 -7.22 12.65 -19.35
N ASP A 25 -7.77 12.84 -18.14
CA ASP A 25 -9.23 13.01 -17.93
C ASP A 25 -9.81 14.25 -18.63
N LEU A 26 -8.99 15.29 -18.82
CA LEU A 26 -9.38 16.54 -19.47
C LEU A 26 -9.46 16.48 -21.01
N LYS A 27 -8.94 15.43 -21.66
CA LYS A 27 -8.81 15.38 -23.14
C LYS A 27 -9.92 14.66 -23.89
N ASN A 28 -10.92 14.09 -23.20
CA ASN A 28 -11.98 13.27 -23.82
C ASN A 28 -13.09 14.05 -24.56
N SER A 29 -12.87 15.33 -24.90
CA SER A 29 -13.79 16.09 -25.76
C SER A 29 -13.01 16.76 -26.89
N PHE A 30 -12.93 16.12 -28.06
CA PHE A 30 -12.45 16.78 -29.28
C PHE A 30 -13.14 16.26 -30.54
N ASP A 31 -13.66 17.20 -31.32
CA ASP A 31 -13.95 17.05 -32.74
C ASP A 31 -12.71 17.51 -33.54
N PHE A 32 -12.21 16.67 -34.47
CA PHE A 32 -10.83 16.73 -34.98
C PHE A 32 -10.68 17.23 -36.42
N LYS A 33 -9.66 18.08 -36.69
CA LYS A 33 -8.99 18.23 -38.01
C LYS A 33 -7.51 18.67 -37.88
N ASN A 34 -6.54 17.74 -37.81
CA ASN A 34 -5.16 17.88 -38.35
C ASN A 34 -4.21 16.66 -38.07
N GLU A 35 -3.33 16.32 -39.02
CA GLU A 35 -2.40 15.17 -38.98
C GLU A 35 -1.33 15.20 -37.86
N LYS A 36 -0.86 16.39 -37.47
CA LYS A 36 0.12 16.55 -36.38
C LYS A 36 -0.46 16.15 -35.01
N GLN A 37 -1.78 16.30 -34.85
CA GLN A 37 -2.50 15.82 -33.67
C GLN A 37 -2.75 14.31 -33.73
N LYS A 38 -2.93 13.71 -34.92
CA LYS A 38 -3.02 12.26 -35.08
C LYS A 38 -1.77 11.53 -34.60
N ASN A 39 -0.58 12.01 -34.94
CA ASN A 39 0.68 11.38 -34.50
C ASN A 39 0.87 11.52 -32.98
N LYS A 40 0.57 12.70 -32.41
CA LYS A 40 0.56 12.89 -30.95
C LYS A 40 -0.48 11.99 -30.27
N VAL A 41 -1.66 11.81 -30.86
CA VAL A 41 -2.71 10.90 -30.38
C VAL A 41 -2.28 9.44 -30.50
N LEU A 42 -1.54 9.05 -31.53
CA LEU A 42 -0.98 7.70 -31.70
C LEU A 42 0.13 7.40 -30.68
N GLU A 43 1.03 8.33 -30.44
CA GLU A 43 2.05 8.23 -29.37
C GLU A 43 1.38 8.15 -27.99
N THR A 44 0.42 9.04 -27.72
CA THR A 44 -0.35 9.02 -26.47
C THR A 44 -1.11 7.70 -26.31
N ARG A 45 -1.70 7.16 -27.39
CA ARG A 45 -2.41 5.88 -27.37
C ARG A 45 -1.45 4.70 -27.16
N SER A 46 -0.24 4.76 -27.71
CA SER A 46 0.82 3.78 -27.50
C SER A 46 1.33 3.78 -26.05
N GLU A 47 1.52 4.96 -25.46
CA GLU A 47 1.91 5.10 -24.05
C GLU A 47 0.79 4.64 -23.11
N ILE A 48 -0.47 4.97 -23.40
CA ILE A 48 -1.64 4.47 -22.65
C ILE A 48 -1.70 2.95 -22.70
N THR A 49 -1.52 2.34 -23.89
CA THR A 49 -1.51 0.86 -23.99
C THR A 49 -0.36 0.25 -23.20
N VAL A 50 0.82 0.87 -23.15
CA VAL A 50 1.94 0.36 -22.33
C VAL A 50 1.63 0.47 -20.83
N ILE A 51 1.00 1.56 -20.38
CA ILE A 51 0.60 1.75 -18.97
C ILE A 51 -0.50 0.76 -18.58
N GLU A 52 -1.51 0.56 -19.44
CA GLU A 52 -2.60 -0.39 -19.20
C GLU A 52 -2.13 -1.84 -19.24
N ASP A 53 -1.26 -2.21 -20.18
CA ASP A 53 -0.66 -3.55 -20.24
C ASP A 53 0.22 -3.84 -19.02
N ASN A 54 0.93 -2.82 -18.50
CA ASN A 54 1.71 -2.94 -17.28
C ASN A 54 0.80 -3.10 -16.05
N LEU A 55 -0.35 -2.43 -16.02
CA LEU A 55 -1.32 -2.55 -14.94
C LEU A 55 -1.99 -3.93 -14.90
N GLU A 56 -2.36 -4.48 -16.06
CA GLU A 56 -2.97 -5.81 -16.14
C GLU A 56 -1.99 -6.90 -15.68
N LYS A 57 -0.74 -6.85 -16.15
CA LYS A 57 0.33 -7.75 -15.69
C LYS A 57 0.61 -7.61 -14.20
N PHE A 58 0.60 -6.39 -13.68
CA PHE A 58 0.73 -6.12 -12.25
C PHE A 58 -0.41 -6.75 -11.45
N ALA A 59 -1.65 -6.55 -11.88
CA ALA A 59 -2.83 -7.12 -11.23
C ALA A 59 -2.84 -8.66 -11.27
N GLU A 60 -2.43 -9.27 -12.39
CA GLU A 60 -2.29 -10.72 -12.50
C GLU A 60 -1.19 -11.26 -11.59
N ARG A 61 -0.01 -10.64 -11.58
CA ARG A 61 1.14 -11.05 -10.76
C ARG A 61 0.85 -11.00 -9.26
N LEU A 62 0.03 -10.03 -8.84
CA LEU A 62 -0.38 -9.86 -7.45
C LEU A 62 -1.72 -10.51 -7.12
N GLU A 63 -2.34 -11.18 -8.09
CA GLU A 63 -3.63 -11.84 -7.99
C GLU A 63 -4.80 -10.92 -7.58
N LEU A 64 -4.73 -9.61 -7.93
CA LEU A 64 -5.74 -8.60 -7.56
C LEU A 64 -7.11 -8.87 -8.17
N LYS A 65 -7.18 -9.66 -9.26
CA LYS A 65 -8.43 -10.15 -9.84
C LYS A 65 -9.26 -10.99 -8.86
N LYS A 66 -8.63 -11.55 -7.82
CA LYS A 66 -9.34 -12.23 -6.72
C LYS A 66 -10.06 -11.24 -5.78
N PHE A 67 -9.69 -9.96 -5.82
CA PHE A 67 -10.28 -8.92 -4.99
C PHE A 67 -11.34 -8.12 -5.73
N THR A 68 -11.02 -7.72 -6.96
CA THR A 68 -11.84 -6.83 -7.78
C THR A 68 -11.42 -6.92 -9.25
N GLU A 69 -12.34 -6.65 -10.18
CA GLU A 69 -12.05 -6.43 -11.61
C GLU A 69 -11.95 -4.92 -11.96
N ASN A 70 -12.10 -4.05 -10.96
CA ASN A 70 -12.07 -2.61 -11.14
C ASN A 70 -10.64 -2.10 -11.39
N LYS A 71 -10.36 -1.67 -12.62
CA LYS A 71 -9.04 -1.15 -13.01
C LYS A 71 -8.65 0.12 -12.26
N ASP A 72 -9.59 0.95 -11.84
CA ASP A 72 -9.25 2.18 -11.10
C ASP A 72 -8.80 1.86 -9.66
N GLU A 73 -9.34 0.80 -9.05
CA GLU A 73 -8.85 0.27 -7.78
C GLU A 73 -7.45 -0.33 -7.93
N TRP A 74 -7.18 -1.05 -9.02
CA TRP A 74 -5.83 -1.52 -9.32
C TRP A 74 -4.85 -0.37 -9.51
N LYS A 75 -5.26 0.72 -10.17
CA LYS A 75 -4.41 1.92 -10.34
C LYS A 75 -4.04 2.54 -9.00
N LYS A 76 -5.00 2.69 -8.08
CA LYS A 76 -4.73 3.21 -6.73
C LYS A 76 -3.68 2.36 -6.02
N PHE A 77 -3.86 1.03 -6.04
CA PHE A 77 -2.91 0.13 -5.42
C PHE A 77 -1.54 0.13 -6.11
N TYR A 78 -1.52 0.24 -7.44
CA TYR A 78 -0.28 0.38 -8.22
C TYR A 78 0.52 1.63 -7.84
N VAL A 79 -0.15 2.78 -7.64
CA VAL A 79 0.50 4.02 -7.20
C VAL A 79 1.14 3.85 -5.81
N PHE A 80 0.44 3.18 -4.89
CA PHE A 80 0.97 2.88 -3.56
C PHE A 80 2.17 1.92 -3.60
N ALA A 81 2.02 0.79 -4.28
CA ALA A 81 2.94 -0.34 -4.19
C ALA A 81 4.15 -0.20 -5.11
N ASN A 82 3.99 0.50 -6.25
CA ASN A 82 4.87 0.49 -7.40
C ASN A 82 4.90 -0.85 -8.17
N SER A 83 5.38 -0.78 -9.41
CA SER A 83 5.37 -1.90 -10.37
C SER A 83 6.16 -3.15 -9.95
N ASP A 84 7.18 -2.97 -9.10
CA ASP A 84 8.10 -4.00 -8.64
C ASP A 84 7.69 -4.66 -7.32
N PHE A 85 6.61 -4.20 -6.70
CA PHE A 85 6.11 -4.74 -5.44
C PHE A 85 5.86 -6.24 -5.50
N ILE A 86 6.25 -6.97 -4.46
CA ILE A 86 5.95 -8.39 -4.27
C ILE A 86 5.40 -8.56 -2.86
N TRP A 87 4.32 -9.33 -2.73
CA TRP A 87 3.78 -9.68 -1.41
C TRP A 87 4.82 -10.45 -0.58
N PRO A 88 4.92 -10.20 0.74
CA PRO A 88 5.65 -11.08 1.63
C PRO A 88 5.17 -12.53 1.48
N SER A 89 6.10 -13.49 1.50
CA SER A 89 5.83 -14.89 1.15
C SER A 89 4.89 -15.60 2.13
N THR A 90 4.86 -15.16 3.38
CA THR A 90 3.99 -15.66 4.46
C THR A 90 2.64 -14.97 4.50
N MET A 91 2.48 -13.83 3.80
CA MET A 91 1.24 -13.08 3.80
C MET A 91 0.16 -13.84 3.02
N ASN A 92 -0.92 -14.20 3.73
CA ASN A 92 -2.02 -14.96 3.15
C ASN A 92 -2.99 -14.07 2.37
N ILE A 93 -3.91 -14.68 1.60
CA ILE A 93 -4.80 -13.96 0.70
C ILE A 93 -5.73 -12.96 1.42
N ASN A 94 -6.14 -13.24 2.67
CA ASN A 94 -7.01 -12.36 3.44
C ASN A 94 -6.25 -11.10 3.87
N GLU A 95 -5.00 -11.24 4.30
CA GLU A 95 -4.17 -10.10 4.67
C GLU A 95 -3.83 -9.24 3.46
N ARG A 96 -3.53 -9.87 2.32
CA ARG A 96 -3.34 -9.15 1.05
C ARG A 96 -4.59 -8.37 0.68
N ARG A 97 -5.78 -8.95 0.90
CA ARG A 97 -7.06 -8.27 0.70
C ARG A 97 -7.22 -7.08 1.63
N GLU A 98 -6.88 -7.22 2.90
CA GLU A 98 -6.93 -6.11 3.86
C GLU A 98 -6.00 -4.97 3.49
N VAL A 99 -4.74 -5.27 3.13
CA VAL A 99 -3.79 -4.28 2.65
C VAL A 99 -4.31 -3.57 1.41
N PHE A 100 -4.90 -4.31 0.47
CA PHE A 100 -5.52 -3.72 -0.72
C PHE A 100 -6.68 -2.78 -0.34
N ASP A 101 -7.58 -3.24 0.54
CA ASP A 101 -8.75 -2.50 1.01
C ASP A 101 -8.36 -1.20 1.74
N TYR A 102 -7.28 -1.20 2.54
CA TYR A 102 -6.73 -0.01 3.18
C TYR A 102 -6.34 1.09 2.20
N ILE A 103 -5.94 0.73 0.98
CA ILE A 103 -5.52 1.68 -0.06
C ILE A 103 -6.69 2.15 -0.91
N ILE A 104 -7.65 1.27 -1.20
CA ILE A 104 -8.69 1.59 -2.19
C ILE A 104 -9.92 2.27 -1.60
N TYR A 105 -10.24 1.99 -0.34
CA TYR A 105 -11.44 2.52 0.32
C TYR A 105 -11.16 3.82 1.09
N PRO A 106 -11.98 4.86 0.88
CA PRO A 106 -11.79 6.16 1.51
C PRO A 106 -12.03 6.13 3.03
N ASP A 107 -12.71 5.11 3.56
CA ASP A 107 -12.98 4.96 4.99
C ASP A 107 -11.70 4.85 5.83
N TRP A 108 -10.59 4.50 5.20
CA TRP A 108 -9.28 4.39 5.85
C TRP A 108 -8.45 5.68 5.73
N ASP A 109 -8.88 6.69 4.97
CA ASP A 109 -8.18 7.97 4.88
C ASP A 109 -8.23 8.72 6.23
N PRO A 110 -7.11 9.24 6.78
CA PRO A 110 -5.76 9.31 6.21
C PRO A 110 -4.79 8.20 6.62
N VAL A 111 -5.23 7.21 7.38
CA VAL A 111 -4.36 6.19 7.99
C VAL A 111 -4.14 4.97 7.09
N GLY A 112 -4.88 4.82 5.99
CA GLY A 112 -4.90 3.61 5.16
C GLY A 112 -3.55 3.23 4.59
N GLU A 113 -2.79 4.19 4.06
CA GLU A 113 -1.42 3.92 3.60
C GLU A 113 -0.49 3.44 4.72
N GLU A 114 -0.65 4.00 5.91
CA GLU A 114 0.19 3.66 7.06
C GLU A 114 -0.15 2.25 7.58
N LEU A 115 -1.44 1.93 7.69
CA LEU A 115 -1.92 0.58 8.00
C LEU A 115 -1.40 -0.45 6.99
N ALA A 116 -1.47 -0.14 5.70
CA ALA A 116 -0.95 -0.99 4.63
C ALA A 116 0.57 -1.21 4.75
N ARG A 117 1.36 -0.14 4.93
CA ARG A 117 2.82 -0.22 5.11
C ARG A 117 3.19 -1.03 6.36
N ASN A 118 2.51 -0.80 7.47
CA ASN A 118 2.79 -1.47 8.73
C ASN A 118 2.42 -2.95 8.68
N THR A 119 1.33 -3.31 8.01
CA THR A 119 0.96 -4.71 7.76
C THR A 119 2.02 -5.44 6.92
N ILE A 120 2.48 -4.82 5.82
CA ILE A 120 3.56 -5.38 4.99
C ILE A 120 4.87 -5.47 5.78
N GLY A 121 5.23 -4.41 6.49
CA GLY A 121 6.45 -4.32 7.29
C GLY A 121 6.51 -5.40 8.38
N TYR A 122 5.40 -5.64 9.07
CA TYR A 122 5.30 -6.68 10.08
C TYR A 122 5.55 -8.08 9.50
N ARG A 123 4.92 -8.40 8.36
CA ARG A 123 5.15 -9.68 7.67
C ARG A 123 6.60 -9.86 7.22
N CYS A 124 7.22 -8.81 6.67
CA CYS A 124 8.64 -8.83 6.33
C CYS A 124 9.54 -9.05 7.56
N LEU A 125 9.22 -8.44 8.71
CA LEU A 125 9.97 -8.62 9.96
C LEU A 125 9.86 -10.05 10.46
N LEU A 126 8.66 -10.63 10.48
CA LEU A 126 8.46 -12.04 10.84
C LEU A 126 9.23 -12.99 9.91
N GLU A 127 9.12 -12.79 8.59
CA GLU A 127 9.82 -13.58 7.57
C GLU A 127 11.34 -13.54 7.71
N SER A 128 11.87 -12.38 8.12
CA SER A 128 13.31 -12.21 8.31
C SER A 128 13.86 -13.04 9.47
N GLY A 129 13.02 -13.41 10.44
CA GLY A 129 13.45 -14.10 11.66
C GLY A 129 14.40 -13.29 12.54
N THR A 130 14.49 -11.97 12.33
CA THR A 130 15.44 -11.08 13.03
C THR A 130 14.91 -10.48 14.33
N LEU A 131 13.63 -10.70 14.63
CA LEU A 131 12.99 -10.16 15.82
C LEU A 131 13.51 -10.87 17.10
N ASP A 132 13.83 -10.07 18.12
CA ASP A 132 14.49 -10.53 19.34
C ASP A 132 13.54 -10.50 20.55
N LYS A 133 13.04 -11.68 20.93
CA LYS A 133 12.12 -11.86 22.07
C LYS A 133 12.72 -11.48 23.43
N SER A 134 14.04 -11.34 23.53
CA SER A 134 14.68 -10.90 24.78
C SER A 134 14.54 -9.40 25.03
N LYS A 135 14.17 -8.62 24.01
CA LYS A 135 14.02 -7.16 24.09
C LYS A 135 12.60 -6.70 24.42
N GLY A 136 11.62 -7.60 24.29
CA GLY A 136 10.22 -7.31 24.53
C GLY A 136 9.32 -8.43 23.97
N THR A 137 8.06 -8.41 24.38
CA THR A 137 7.03 -9.31 23.86
C THR A 137 6.31 -8.73 22.65
N HIS A 138 6.37 -7.40 22.47
CA HIS A 138 5.74 -6.64 21.39
C HIS A 138 6.74 -5.69 20.72
N ILE A 139 6.36 -5.23 19.54
CA ILE A 139 7.10 -4.25 18.75
C ILE A 139 6.17 -3.15 18.26
N LEU A 140 6.69 -1.93 18.26
CA LEU A 140 6.08 -0.80 17.57
C LEU A 140 6.62 -0.73 16.14
N ILE A 141 5.71 -0.65 15.18
CA ILE A 141 6.01 -0.49 13.76
C ILE A 141 5.37 0.80 13.27
N VAL A 142 6.20 1.65 12.65
CA VAL A 142 5.80 2.92 12.03
C VAL A 142 6.50 3.03 10.68
N HIS A 143 5.78 3.46 9.66
CA HIS A 143 6.19 3.57 8.27
C HIS A 143 6.79 2.27 7.71
N GLY A 144 6.22 1.13 8.12
CA GLY A 144 6.66 -0.21 7.75
C GLY A 144 7.97 -0.66 8.39
N LYS A 145 8.44 0.02 9.45
CA LYS A 145 9.73 -0.27 10.10
C LYS A 145 9.57 -0.46 11.60
N LEU A 146 10.37 -1.38 12.15
CA LEU A 146 10.53 -1.54 13.60
C LEU A 146 11.12 -0.27 14.22
N VAL A 147 10.40 0.33 15.17
CA VAL A 147 10.82 1.52 15.91
C VAL A 147 11.36 1.16 17.29
N GLU A 148 10.61 0.35 18.04
CA GLU A 148 10.98 -0.04 19.41
C GLU A 148 10.40 -1.41 19.78
N TYR A 149 11.01 -2.01 20.81
CA TYR A 149 10.45 -3.16 21.51
C TYR A 149 9.76 -2.68 22.79
N GLY A 150 8.72 -3.39 23.20
CA GLY A 150 8.06 -3.19 24.48
C GLY A 150 7.39 -4.47 24.98
N ASP A 151 6.68 -4.34 26.09
CA ASP A 151 5.93 -5.46 26.68
C ASP A 151 4.45 -5.41 26.27
N ASP A 152 3.65 -6.37 26.71
CA ASP A 152 2.19 -6.28 26.55
C ASP A 152 1.71 -5.06 27.35
N GLU A 153 1.15 -4.06 26.66
CA GLU A 153 0.86 -2.75 27.25
C GLU A 153 -0.58 -2.65 27.71
N SER A 154 -0.84 -1.68 28.60
CA SER A 154 -2.21 -1.36 28.98
C SER A 154 -2.92 -0.57 27.86
N PRO A 155 -4.26 -0.64 27.77
CA PRO A 155 -5.02 0.08 26.75
C PRO A 155 -4.74 1.59 26.70
N GLU A 156 -4.40 2.22 27.84
CA GLU A 156 -4.07 3.64 27.90
C GLU A 156 -2.82 4.00 27.08
N LYS A 157 -1.82 3.12 27.06
CA LYS A 157 -0.59 3.36 26.30
C LYS A 157 -0.78 3.06 24.81
N GLU A 158 -1.65 2.13 24.46
CA GLU A 158 -2.09 1.93 23.07
C GLU A 158 -2.74 3.21 22.52
N GLU A 159 -3.62 3.85 23.30
CA GLU A 159 -4.25 5.12 22.92
C GLU A 159 -3.21 6.25 22.74
N GLU A 160 -2.23 6.34 23.64
CA GLU A 160 -1.11 7.30 23.50
C GLU A 160 -0.28 7.05 22.22
N LEU A 161 -0.02 5.79 21.87
CA LEU A 161 0.70 5.43 20.65
C LEU A 161 -0.11 5.73 19.39
N GLU A 162 -1.42 5.49 19.41
CA GLU A 162 -2.32 5.81 18.30
C GLU A 162 -2.42 7.33 18.06
N GLU A 163 -2.53 8.12 19.13
CA GLU A 163 -2.52 9.59 19.03
C GLU A 163 -1.19 10.11 18.48
N LYS A 164 -0.08 9.52 18.92
CA LYS A 164 1.28 9.92 18.51
C LYS A 164 1.61 9.47 17.08
N TYR A 165 1.19 8.28 16.70
CA TYR A 165 1.47 7.65 15.41
C TYR A 165 0.20 7.00 14.84
N PRO A 166 -0.70 7.79 14.22
CA PRO A 166 -1.94 7.26 13.65
C PRO A 166 -1.68 6.14 12.64
N GLY A 167 -2.33 4.99 12.82
CA GLY A 167 -2.14 3.81 11.96
C GLY A 167 -0.89 2.96 12.29
N CYS A 168 -0.19 3.26 13.38
CA CYS A 168 0.92 2.42 13.85
C CYS A 168 0.44 1.03 14.28
N PHE A 169 1.36 0.07 14.24
CA PHE A 169 1.12 -1.28 14.74
C PHE A 169 1.91 -1.48 16.03
N TYR A 170 1.23 -1.88 17.09
CA TYR A 170 1.85 -2.42 18.29
C TYR A 170 1.49 -3.91 18.38
N VAL A 171 2.40 -4.77 17.96
CA VAL A 171 2.10 -6.19 17.67
C VAL A 171 3.13 -7.13 18.30
N PRO A 172 2.76 -8.39 18.59
CA PRO A 172 3.67 -9.36 19.17
C PRO A 172 4.94 -9.61 18.34
N VAL A 173 6.03 -9.98 19.01
CA VAL A 173 7.30 -10.39 18.40
C VAL A 173 7.18 -11.75 17.70
N ASP A 174 6.21 -12.57 18.09
CA ASP A 174 5.86 -13.82 17.44
C ASP A 174 4.36 -13.95 17.17
N GLU A 175 4.02 -14.57 16.05
CA GLU A 175 2.65 -15.01 15.82
C GLU A 175 2.33 -16.17 16.77
N ARG A 176 1.79 -15.83 17.93
CA ARG A 176 0.72 -16.67 18.48
C ARG A 176 -0.47 -16.42 17.55
N ILE A 177 -1.28 -17.43 17.28
CA ILE A 177 -2.54 -17.26 16.54
C ILE A 177 -3.35 -16.18 17.28
N ILE A 178 -3.25 -14.93 16.83
CA ILE A 178 -3.85 -13.76 17.44
C ILE A 178 -4.61 -13.13 16.29
N GLU A 179 -5.93 -13.17 16.38
CA GLU A 179 -6.80 -12.34 15.56
C GLU A 179 -6.30 -10.91 15.67
N ILE A 180 -5.86 -10.33 14.54
CA ILE A 180 -5.50 -8.93 14.46
C ILE A 180 -6.74 -8.13 14.90
N ARG A 181 -6.73 -7.58 16.12
CA ARG A 181 -7.79 -6.71 16.60
C ARG A 181 -7.66 -5.39 15.89
N LYS A 182 -8.55 -5.15 14.94
CA LYS A 182 -8.68 -3.88 14.25
C LYS A 182 -9.36 -2.89 15.18
N PHE A 183 -8.65 -1.83 15.55
CA PHE A 183 -9.27 -0.64 16.11
C PHE A 183 -9.74 0.23 14.94
N SER A 184 -11.05 0.28 14.75
CA SER A 184 -11.68 1.23 13.83
C SER A 184 -12.14 2.43 14.65
N ILE A 185 -11.85 3.64 14.16
CA ILE A 185 -12.37 4.90 14.72
C ILE A 185 -13.89 4.90 14.50
N ASN A 186 -14.62 4.28 15.44
CA ASN A 186 -16.06 4.45 15.53
C ASN A 186 -16.30 5.86 16.08
N ASN A 187 -16.52 6.80 15.16
CA ASN A 187 -16.94 8.15 15.48
C ASN A 187 -18.37 8.09 16.05
N ASN A 188 -18.47 7.75 17.33
CA ASN A 188 -19.70 7.58 18.08
C ASN A 188 -20.26 8.98 18.41
N ASN A 189 -20.85 9.62 17.40
CA ASN A 189 -21.73 10.77 17.62
C ASN A 189 -23.02 10.29 18.32
N ARG A 190 -22.94 10.13 19.63
CA ARG A 190 -24.09 9.97 20.52
C ARG A 190 -24.95 11.24 20.41
N LYS A 191 -25.98 11.20 19.58
CA LYS A 191 -27.13 12.10 19.70
C LYS A 191 -27.79 11.82 21.04
N LYS A 192 -27.55 12.69 22.03
CA LYS A 192 -28.38 12.79 23.23
C LYS A 192 -29.78 13.22 22.77
N LYS A 193 -30.78 12.40 23.10
CA LYS A 193 -32.19 12.81 23.14
C LYS A 193 -32.47 13.47 24.48
#